data_AF-A0A2V5T999-F1
#
_entry.id   AF-A0A2V5T999-F1
#
_cell.length_a   1.000
_cell.length_b   1.000
_cell.length_c   1.000
_cell.angle_alpha   90.00
_cell.angle_beta   90.00
_cell.angle_gamma   90.00
#
_symmetry.space_group_name_H-M   'P 1'
#
loop_
_entity.id
_entity.type
_entity.pdbx_description
1 polymer ?
#
loop_
_entity_poly.entity_id
_entity_poly.type
_entity_poly.pdbx_seq_one_letter_code
_entity_poly.pdbx_strand_id
1 'polypeptide(L)' 'TAFGKRFDGDPVGIITSTQIDEWLRSLNVSIITRNHYRRLIMRAFDFAVQRGYTNSNPVFGRFVVSRPA' A
#
# COMPACT_ATOMS: atom_id res chain seq x y z
N THR A 1 -0.32 -13.41 4.63
CA THR A 1 -1.64 -12.86 4.22
C THR A 1 -1.69 -12.77 2.69
N ALA A 2 -2.87 -12.65 2.07
CA ALA A 2 -2.99 -12.56 0.60
C ALA A 2 -2.21 -11.37 0.01
N PHE A 3 -2.16 -10.24 0.74
CA PHE A 3 -1.31 -9.09 0.44
C PHE A 3 0.18 -9.47 0.49
N GLY A 4 0.63 -10.08 1.59
CA GLY A 4 2.02 -10.51 1.75
C GLY A 4 2.48 -11.49 0.65
N LYS A 5 1.60 -12.37 0.15
CA LYS A 5 1.94 -13.27 -0.98
C LYS A 5 2.11 -12.56 -2.32
N ARG A 6 1.40 -11.44 -2.54
CA ARG A 6 1.44 -10.68 -3.80
C ARG A 6 2.63 -9.72 -3.85
N PHE A 7 3.01 -9.19 -2.70
CA PHE A 7 4.09 -8.22 -2.54
C PHE A 7 5.31 -8.85 -1.85
N ASP A 8 5.39 -10.19 -1.80
CA ASP A 8 6.53 -10.91 -1.25
C ASP A 8 7.74 -10.66 -2.16
N GLY A 9 8.70 -9.88 -1.69
CA GLY A 9 9.88 -9.47 -2.46
C GLY A 9 9.95 -7.98 -2.82
N ASP A 10 8.82 -7.25 -2.74
CA ASP A 10 8.83 -5.80 -2.92
C ASP A 10 9.03 -5.10 -1.57
N PRO A 11 10.08 -4.27 -1.39
CA PRO A 11 10.23 -3.44 -0.22
C PRO A 11 8.99 -2.55 -0.05
N VAL A 12 8.53 -2.37 1.19
CA VAL A 12 7.36 -1.54 1.53
C VAL A 12 7.49 -0.11 0.94
N GLY A 13 8.72 0.42 0.82
CA GLY A 13 8.98 1.74 0.22
C GLY A 13 8.84 1.82 -1.31
N ILE A 14 8.70 0.70 -2.03
CA ILE A 14 8.58 0.67 -3.50
C ILE A 14 7.12 0.50 -3.94
N ILE A 15 6.24 0.03 -3.06
CA ILE A 15 4.83 -0.20 -3.37
C ILE A 15 4.13 1.14 -3.68
N THR A 16 3.62 1.26 -4.89
CA THR A 16 2.93 2.47 -5.37
C THR A 16 1.42 2.42 -5.11
N SER A 17 0.79 3.60 -5.08
CA SER A 17 -0.68 3.71 -4.98
C SER A 17 -1.39 2.95 -6.11
N THR A 18 -0.82 3.02 -7.32
CA THR A 18 -1.34 2.34 -8.51
C THR A 18 -1.33 0.83 -8.36
N GLN A 19 -0.24 0.25 -7.86
CA GLN A 19 -0.15 -1.19 -7.61
C GLN A 19 -1.17 -1.66 -6.55
N ILE A 20 -1.41 -0.85 -5.52
CA ILE A 20 -2.44 -1.15 -4.50
C ILE A 20 -3.83 -1.10 -5.13
N ASP A 21 -4.11 -0.09 -5.96
CA ASP A 21 -5.40 0.07 -6.64
C ASP A 21 -5.66 -1.05 -7.65
N GLU A 22 -4.66 -1.43 -8.43
CA GLU A 22 -4.73 -2.57 -9.35
C GLU A 22 -4.97 -3.87 -8.60
N TRP A 23 -4.25 -4.10 -7.50
CA TRP A 23 -4.46 -5.28 -6.67
C TRP A 23 -5.88 -5.32 -6.10
N LEU A 24 -6.36 -4.21 -5.52
CA LEU A 24 -7.73 -4.12 -5.00
C LEU A 24 -8.77 -4.37 -6.09
N ARG A 25 -8.54 -3.90 -7.33
CA ARG A 25 -9.42 -4.15 -8.48
C ARG A 25 -9.38 -5.60 -8.97
N SER A 26 -8.25 -6.29 -8.83
CA SER A 26 -8.11 -7.71 -9.19
C SER A 26 -8.88 -8.65 -8.25
N LEU A 27 -9.22 -8.19 -7.04
CA LEU A 27 -9.99 -8.99 -6.08
C LEU A 27 -11.45 -9.10 -6.53
N ASN A 28 -11.91 -10.33 -6.75
CA ASN A 28 -13.33 -10.63 -7.01
C ASN A 28 -14.16 -10.56 -5.72
N VAL A 29 -14.21 -9.38 -5.10
CA VAL A 29 -14.95 -9.13 -3.86
C VAL A 29 -15.81 -7.88 -3.98
N SER A 30 -16.77 -7.76 -3.06
CA SER A 30 -17.66 -6.59 -3.01
C SER A 30 -16.88 -5.28 -2.85
N ILE A 31 -17.47 -4.17 -3.29
CA ILE A 31 -16.89 -2.82 -3.12
C ILE A 31 -16.67 -2.52 -1.62
N ILE A 32 -17.57 -2.99 -0.75
CA ILE A 32 -17.45 -2.83 0.70
C ILE A 32 -16.19 -3.54 1.22
N THR A 33 -15.96 -4.78 0.78
CA THR A 33 -14.79 -5.57 1.16
C THR A 33 -13.49 -4.94 0.63
N ARG A 34 -13.49 -4.42 -0.61
CA ARG A 34 -12.36 -3.66 -1.17
C ARG A 34 -12.02 -2.42 -0.32
N ASN A 35 -13.01 -1.66 0.10
CA ASN A 35 -12.82 -0.50 0.98
C ASN A 35 -12.29 -0.90 2.36
N HIS A 36 -12.75 -2.04 2.89
CA HIS A 36 -12.22 -2.58 4.13
C HIS A 36 -10.73 -2.94 4.01
N TYR A 37 -10.34 -3.63 2.93
CA TYR A 37 -8.93 -3.92 2.66
C TYR A 37 -8.10 -2.65 2.47
N ARG A 38 -8.60 -1.63 1.76
CA ARG A 38 -7.92 -0.34 1.62
C ARG A 38 -7.60 0.28 2.99
N ARG A 39 -8.56 0.28 3.92
CA ARG A 39 -8.35 0.80 5.29
C ARG A 39 -7.31 0.01 6.08
N LEU A 40 -7.27 -1.31 5.92
CA LEU A 40 -6.26 -2.16 6.58
C LEU A 40 -4.86 -1.89 6.03
N ILE A 41 -4.72 -1.79 4.71
CA ILE A 41 -3.45 -1.43 4.04
C ILE A 41 -2.99 -0.05 4.52
N MET A 42 -3.90 0.93 4.58
CA MET A 42 -3.61 2.27 5.08
C MET A 42 -2.94 2.22 6.46
N ARG A 43 -3.53 1.50 7.42
CA ARG A 43 -2.97 1.37 8.77
C ARG A 43 -1.61 0.68 8.80
N ALA A 44 -1.41 -0.31 7.94
CA ALA A 44 -0.12 -1.00 7.83
C ALA A 44 0.98 -0.06 7.32
N PHE A 45 0.67 0.78 6.33
CA PHE A 45 1.61 1.78 5.83
C PHE A 45 1.82 2.93 6.82
N ASP A 46 0.80 3.38 7.55
CA ASP A 46 0.97 4.37 8.62
C ASP A 46 1.93 3.86 9.70
N PHE A 47 1.81 2.58 10.08
CA PHE A 47 2.77 1.94 10.98
C PHE A 47 4.19 1.90 10.37
N ALA A 48 4.31 1.58 9.09
CA ALA A 48 5.60 1.56 8.40
C ALA A 48 6.24 2.95 8.32
N VAL A 49 5.46 4.01 8.10
CA VAL A 49 5.91 5.41 8.14
C VAL A 49 6.40 5.77 9.54
N GLN A 50 5.62 5.46 10.58
CA GLN A 50 6.00 5.74 11.97
C GLN A 50 7.31 5.05 12.39
N ARG A 51 7.61 3.89 11.82
CA ARG A 51 8.84 3.13 12.07
C ARG A 51 10.01 3.53 11.17
N GLY A 52 9.80 4.42 10.21
CA GLY A 52 10.82 4.84 9.25
C GLY A 52 11.12 3.81 8.15
N TYR A 53 10.26 2.81 7.96
CA TYR A 53 10.40 1.82 6.88
C TYR A 53 9.98 2.36 5.50
N THR A 54 9.17 3.42 5.47
CA THR A 54 8.76 4.13 4.26
C THR A 54 8.57 5.61 4.56
N ASN A 55 8.75 6.47 3.55
CA ASN A 55 8.64 7.92 3.69
C ASN A 55 7.19 8.43 3.64
N SER A 56 6.29 7.65 3.05
CA SER A 56 4.90 8.06 2.87
C SER A 56 3.97 6.85 2.77
N ASN A 57 2.69 7.10 3.04
CA ASN A 57 1.65 6.11 2.88
C ASN A 57 1.07 6.20 1.45
N PRO A 58 1.32 5.18 0.59
CA PRO A 58 0.89 5.18 -0.80
C PRO A 58 -0.64 5.11 -0.96
N VAL A 59 -1.40 4.75 0.07
CA VAL A 59 -2.87 4.66 -0.01
C VAL A 59 -3.55 6.02 -0.20
N PHE A 60 -2.92 7.11 0.25
CA PHE A 60 -3.46 8.47 0.09
C PHE A 60 -3.26 9.05 -1.32
N GLY A 61 -2.50 8.36 -2.18
CA GLY A 61 -2.15 8.88 -3.49
C GLY A 61 -0.96 9.85 -3.43
N ARG A 62 -0.08 9.70 -4.42
CA ARG A 62 1.14 10.47 -4.75
C ARG A 62 1.58 11.57 -3.76
N PHE A 63 2.40 11.19 -2.79
CA PHE A 63 3.57 12.00 -2.40
C PHE A 63 4.81 11.31 -2.95
N VAL A 64 5.26 11.78 -4.12
CA VAL A 64 6.61 11.49 -4.62
C VAL A 64 7.56 12.24 -3.71
N VAL A 65 8.25 11.54 -2.82
CA VAL A 65 9.45 12.08 -2.19
C VAL A 65 10.64 11.40 -2.86
N SER A 66 11.01 11.94 -4.01
CA SER A 66 12.38 11.77 -4.50
C SER A 66 13.28 12.49 -3.51
N ARG A 67 14.10 11.75 -2.76
CA ARG A 67 15.19 12.35 -1.98
C ARG A 67 16.29 12.71 -2.99
N PRO A 68 16.64 13.99 -3.21
CA PRO A 68 17.85 14.30 -3.96
C PRO A 68 19.05 13.85 -3.11
N ALA A 69 20.02 13.23 -3.79
CA ALA A 69 21.34 12.95 -3.24
C ALA A 69 22.13 14.25 -3.01
#